data_AF-A0A0E2YX58-F1
#
_entry.id   AF-A0A0E2YX58-F1
#
_cell.length_a   1.000
_cell.length_b   1.000
_cell.length_c   1.000
_cell.angle_alpha   90.00
_cell.angle_beta   90.00
_cell.angle_gamma   90.00
#
_symmetry.space_group_name_H-M   'P 1'
#
loop_
_entity.id
_entity.type
_entity.pdbx_description
1 polymer ?
#
loop_
_entity_poly.entity_id
_entity_poly.type
_entity_poly.pdbx_seq_one_letter_code
_entity_poly.pdbx_strand_id
1 'polypeptide(L)'
;MTQFMIPAEVRERITSTADELYEQANREAFPTVDQVRRVARADMNTTSAVMREWRRQQTVQVAPVAVTVPETISQANATALATLWQEAQKLANESLQAAQSSWEAEQAELDAMRAELADAYETQATELDQVKAQAAAATQLHQEQTAQAAAELAAVQEELTQAVTRAERA
;
A
#
# COMPACT_ATOMS: atom_id res chain seq x y z
N MET A 1 -0.82 -50.01 31.68
CA MET A 1 -0.26 -51.19 31.00
C MET A 1 1.13 -50.82 30.51
N THR A 2 2.15 -51.45 31.09
CA THR A 2 3.57 -51.10 30.98
C THR A 2 4.06 -51.33 29.55
N GLN A 3 4.47 -50.26 28.87
CA GLN A 3 5.17 -50.34 27.60
C GLN A 3 6.53 -50.98 27.85
N PHE A 4 6.65 -52.29 27.61
CA PHE A 4 7.93 -52.99 27.67
C PHE A 4 8.85 -52.35 26.62
N MET A 5 9.77 -51.49 27.06
CA MET A 5 10.89 -51.07 26.23
C MET A 5 11.75 -52.29 25.97
N ILE A 6 11.64 -52.85 24.77
CA ILE A 6 12.50 -53.95 24.33
C ILE A 6 13.94 -53.42 24.30
N PRO A 7 14.88 -54.00 25.06
CA PRO A 7 16.27 -53.56 25.04
C PRO A 7 16.85 -53.62 23.63
N ALA A 8 17.65 -52.61 23.26
CA ALA A 8 18.19 -52.48 21.90
C ALA A 8 18.98 -53.73 21.48
N GLU A 9 19.78 -54.29 22.38
CA GLU A 9 20.56 -55.52 22.17
C GLU A 9 19.67 -56.74 21.83
N VAL A 10 18.53 -56.87 22.52
CA VAL A 10 17.59 -57.98 22.27
C VAL A 10 16.89 -57.79 20.93
N ARG A 11 16.51 -56.55 20.60
CA ARG A 11 15.94 -56.21 19.29
C ARG A 11 16.92 -56.53 18.16
N GLU A 12 18.17 -56.09 18.30
CA GLU A 12 19.23 -56.27 17.31
C GLU A 12 19.52 -57.76 17.08
N ARG A 13 19.61 -58.56 18.15
CA ARG A 13 19.78 -60.01 18.04
C ARG A 13 18.61 -60.67 17.31
N ILE A 14 17.37 -60.27 17.59
CA ILE A 14 16.18 -60.79 16.92
C ILE A 14 16.17 -60.40 15.44
N THR A 15 16.47 -59.15 15.09
CA THR A 15 16.50 -58.69 13.69
C THR A 15 17.62 -59.38 12.91
N SER A 16 18.82 -59.47 13.47
CA SER A 16 19.96 -60.17 12.85
C SER A 16 19.66 -61.65 12.63
N THR A 17 19.07 -62.33 13.63
CA THR A 17 18.63 -63.73 13.47
C THR A 17 17.54 -63.88 12.41
N ALA A 18 16.61 -62.93 12.34
CA ALA A 18 15.56 -62.93 11.33
C ALA A 18 16.13 -62.73 9.92
N ASP A 19 17.10 -61.84 9.74
CA ASP A 19 17.80 -61.63 8.48
C ASP A 19 18.57 -62.89 8.07
N GLU A 20 19.33 -63.51 8.99
CA GLU A 20 20.06 -64.76 8.72
C GLU A 20 19.12 -65.90 8.29
N LEU A 21 18.00 -66.09 8.98
CA LEU A 21 17.02 -67.13 8.64
C LEU A 21 16.30 -66.82 7.33
N TYR A 22 16.08 -65.54 7.03
CA TYR A 22 15.47 -65.12 5.77
C TYR A 22 16.43 -65.34 4.59
N GLU A 23 17.72 -65.07 4.76
CA GLU A 23 18.76 -65.38 3.77
C GLU A 23 18.94 -66.88 3.56
N GLN A 24 18.93 -67.67 4.63
CA GLN A 24 18.97 -69.14 4.53
C GLN A 24 17.77 -69.71 3.76
N ALA A 25 16.62 -69.02 3.81
CA ALA A 25 15.44 -69.36 3.04
C ALA A 25 15.43 -68.72 1.63
N ASN A 26 16.59 -68.26 1.12
CA ASN A 26 16.73 -67.56 -0.16
C ASN A 26 15.80 -66.35 -0.33
N ARG A 27 15.36 -65.75 0.79
CA ARG A 27 14.38 -64.66 0.84
C ARG A 27 13.02 -65.03 0.20
N GLU A 28 12.71 -66.32 0.07
CA GLU A 28 11.45 -66.81 -0.50
C GLU A 28 10.33 -66.88 0.55
N ALA A 29 10.70 -67.15 1.81
CA ALA A 29 9.76 -67.28 2.91
C ALA A 29 10.23 -66.54 4.16
N PHE A 30 9.35 -65.74 4.74
CA PHE A 30 9.65 -65.07 6.02
C PHE A 30 9.80 -66.09 7.14
N PRO A 31 10.81 -65.96 8.01
CA PRO A 31 10.95 -66.86 9.13
C PRO A 31 9.78 -66.71 10.11
N THR A 32 9.40 -67.83 10.71
CA THR A 32 8.36 -67.87 11.74
C THR A 32 8.89 -67.28 13.04
N VAL A 33 8.00 -66.73 13.87
CA VAL A 33 8.37 -66.18 15.18
C VAL A 33 8.99 -67.26 16.07
N ASP A 34 8.55 -68.53 15.94
CA ASP A 34 9.09 -69.65 16.71
C ASP A 34 10.55 -69.97 16.35
N GLN A 35 10.88 -69.98 15.05
CA GLN A 35 12.25 -70.21 14.58
C GLN A 35 13.19 -69.12 15.09
N VAL A 36 12.80 -67.85 14.93
CA VAL A 36 13.61 -66.71 15.38
C VAL A 36 13.76 -66.73 16.90
N ARG A 37 12.71 -67.05 17.66
CA ARG A 37 12.75 -67.12 19.13
C ARG A 37 13.76 -68.15 19.65
N ARG A 38 13.77 -69.35 19.05
CA ARG A 38 14.67 -70.44 19.45
C ARG A 38 16.14 -70.09 19.22
N VAL A 39 16.45 -69.47 18.09
CA VAL A 39 17.82 -69.11 17.71
C VAL A 39 18.30 -67.87 18.45
N ALA A 40 17.47 -66.82 18.52
CA ALA A 40 17.80 -65.56 19.21
C ALA A 40 17.75 -65.67 20.76
N ARG A 41 17.23 -66.79 21.29
CA ARG A 41 17.02 -67.06 22.74
C ARG A 41 16.32 -65.89 23.46
N ALA A 42 15.26 -65.38 22.85
CA ALA A 42 14.48 -64.27 23.37
C ALA A 42 13.09 -64.72 23.85
N ASP A 43 12.38 -63.87 24.60
CA ASP A 43 11.00 -64.17 25.00
C ASP A 43 10.01 -64.03 23.82
N MET A 44 8.86 -64.70 23.95
CA MET A 44 7.85 -64.77 22.89
C MET A 44 7.25 -63.40 22.54
N ASN A 45 7.01 -62.54 23.54
CA ASN A 45 6.32 -61.27 23.34
C ASN A 45 7.22 -60.28 22.62
N THR A 46 8.49 -60.21 23.02
CA THR A 46 9.52 -59.39 22.37
C THR A 46 9.77 -59.84 20.94
N THR A 47 9.93 -61.14 20.71
CA THR A 47 10.17 -61.69 19.35
C THR A 47 9.01 -61.38 18.41
N SER A 48 7.76 -61.55 18.88
CA SER A 48 6.57 -61.27 18.08
C SER A 48 6.45 -59.79 17.71
N ALA A 49 6.79 -58.89 18.63
CA ALA A 49 6.74 -57.45 18.41
C ALA A 49 7.81 -56.99 17.40
N VAL A 50 9.05 -57.45 17.54
CA VAL A 50 10.15 -57.10 16.63
C VAL A 50 9.92 -57.70 15.24
N MET A 51 9.48 -58.96 15.14
CA MET A 51 9.20 -59.61 13.86
C MET A 51 8.07 -58.94 13.06
N ARG A 52 7.06 -58.38 13.72
CA ARG A 52 6.00 -57.62 13.05
C ARG A 52 6.56 -56.39 12.36
N GLU A 53 7.41 -55.64 13.07
CA GLU A 53 8.04 -54.43 12.53
C GLU A 53 9.07 -54.77 11.44
N TRP A 54 9.88 -55.81 11.65
CA TRP A 54 10.83 -56.27 10.65
C TRP A 54 10.14 -56.70 9.34
N ARG A 55 9.06 -57.49 9.38
CA ARG A 55 8.29 -57.85 8.16
C ARG A 55 7.70 -56.64 7.44
N ARG A 56 7.23 -55.65 8.20
CA ARG A 56 6.72 -54.39 7.64
C ARG A 56 7.82 -53.66 6.86
N GLN A 57 9.04 -53.60 7.40
CA GLN A 57 10.17 -52.98 6.72
C GLN A 57 10.57 -53.71 5.43
N GLN A 58 10.48 -55.05 5.39
CA GLN A 58 10.78 -55.85 4.19
C GLN A 58 9.75 -55.71 3.07
N THR A 59 8.53 -55.25 3.38
CA THR A 59 7.40 -55.17 2.42
C THR A 59 7.08 -53.76 1.94
N VAL A 60 7.75 -52.73 2.48
CA VAL A 60 7.58 -51.34 2.01
C VAL A 60 8.53 -51.11 0.83
N GLN A 61 8.03 -51.37 -0.37
CA GLN A 61 8.64 -50.97 -1.65
C GLN A 61 7.63 -50.14 -2.44
N VAL A 62 7.63 -48.82 -2.26
CA VAL A 62 6.97 -47.88 -3.19
C VAL A 62 7.94 -46.74 -3.45
N ALA A 63 8.66 -46.82 -4.57
CA ALA A 63 9.42 -45.69 -5.07
C ALA A 63 8.42 -44.64 -5.63
N PRO A 64 8.49 -43.36 -5.22
CA PRO A 64 7.59 -42.34 -5.75
C PRO A 64 7.90 -42.08 -7.24
N VAL A 65 6.89 -42.23 -8.10
CA VAL A 65 6.98 -41.89 -9.52
C VAL A 65 6.90 -40.36 -9.64
N ALA A 66 8.01 -39.74 -10.04
CA ALA A 66 8.03 -38.32 -10.37
C ALA A 66 7.24 -38.08 -11.67
N VAL A 67 6.04 -37.52 -11.54
CA VAL A 67 5.24 -37.09 -12.70
C VAL A 67 5.82 -35.76 -13.20
N THR A 68 6.50 -35.78 -14.35
CA THR A 68 6.94 -34.57 -15.04
C THR A 68 5.76 -33.94 -15.77
N VAL A 69 5.58 -32.61 -15.61
CA VAL A 69 4.53 -31.88 -16.33
C VAL A 69 4.74 -32.00 -17.84
N PRO A 70 3.71 -32.38 -18.62
CA PRO A 70 3.80 -32.45 -20.07
C PRO A 70 4.19 -31.11 -20.71
N GLU A 71 5.07 -31.15 -21.70
CA GLU A 71 5.61 -29.96 -22.37
C GLU A 71 4.52 -29.08 -23.00
N THR A 72 3.46 -29.68 -23.55
CA THR A 72 2.33 -28.95 -24.13
C THR A 72 1.60 -28.08 -23.09
N ILE A 73 1.48 -28.58 -21.86
CA ILE A 73 0.88 -27.84 -20.75
C ILE A 73 1.82 -26.71 -20.30
N SER A 74 3.13 -26.97 -20.25
CA SER A 74 4.15 -25.95 -19.94
C SER A 74 4.09 -24.77 -20.93
N GLN A 75 4.05 -25.07 -22.23
CA GLN A 75 3.98 -24.06 -23.29
C GLN A 75 2.67 -23.28 -23.28
N ALA A 76 1.53 -23.95 -23.04
CA ALA A 76 0.23 -23.29 -22.92
C ALA A 76 0.22 -22.32 -21.73
N ASN A 77 0.76 -22.73 -20.59
CA ASN A 77 0.87 -21.87 -19.40
C ASN A 77 1.80 -20.67 -19.65
N ALA A 78 2.97 -20.89 -20.25
CA ALA A 78 3.90 -19.81 -20.58
C ALA A 78 3.25 -18.77 -21.50
N THR A 79 2.49 -19.22 -22.50
CA THR A 79 1.75 -18.33 -23.41
C THR A 79 0.66 -17.56 -22.66
N ALA A 80 -0.15 -18.24 -21.84
CA ALA A 80 -1.22 -17.60 -21.08
C ALA A 80 -0.68 -16.53 -20.11
N LEU A 81 0.44 -16.82 -19.43
CA LEU A 81 1.11 -15.87 -18.56
C LEU A 81 1.68 -14.67 -19.33
N ALA A 82 2.26 -14.90 -20.51
CA ALA A 82 2.76 -13.82 -21.36
C ALA A 82 1.62 -12.91 -21.81
N THR A 83 0.48 -13.46 -22.25
CA THR A 83 -0.70 -12.67 -22.64
C THR A 83 -1.26 -11.89 -21.46
N LEU A 84 -1.41 -12.52 -20.29
CA LEU A 84 -1.91 -11.84 -19.09
C LEU A 84 -0.99 -10.69 -18.68
N TRP A 85 0.32 -10.89 -18.73
CA TRP A 85 1.30 -9.86 -18.43
C TRP A 85 1.23 -8.69 -19.42
N GLN A 86 1.09 -8.97 -20.72
CA GLN A 86 0.95 -7.94 -21.75
C GLN A 86 -0.30 -7.09 -21.54
N GLU A 87 -1.45 -7.71 -21.25
CA GLU A 87 -2.69 -6.98 -20.97
C GLU A 87 -2.59 -6.16 -19.68
N ALA A 88 -1.98 -6.71 -18.62
CA ALA A 88 -1.75 -5.98 -17.39
C ALA A 88 -0.85 -4.74 -17.61
N GLN A 89 0.21 -4.89 -18.41
CA GLN A 89 1.11 -3.78 -18.75
C GLN A 89 0.41 -2.72 -19.60
N LYS A 90 -0.42 -3.14 -20.56
CA LYS A 90 -1.24 -2.23 -21.35
C LYS A 90 -2.19 -1.41 -20.47
N LEU A 91 -2.93 -2.07 -19.58
CA LEU A 91 -3.84 -1.39 -18.65
C LEU A 91 -3.11 -0.42 -17.72
N ALA A 92 -1.95 -0.82 -17.20
CA ALA A 92 -1.12 0.04 -16.35
C ALA A 92 -0.63 1.27 -17.11
N ASN A 93 -0.19 1.11 -18.36
CA ASN A 93 0.26 2.22 -19.20
C ASN A 93 -0.89 3.16 -19.58
N GLU A 94 -2.07 2.62 -19.92
CA GLU A 94 -3.27 3.42 -20.19
C GLU A 94 -3.69 4.23 -18.95
N SER A 95 -3.70 3.60 -17.77
CA SER A 95 -3.97 4.29 -16.51
C SER A 95 -2.95 5.37 -16.20
N LEU A 96 -1.66 5.12 -16.47
CA LEU A 96 -0.59 6.10 -16.27
C LEU A 96 -0.76 7.29 -17.20
N GLN A 97 -1.01 7.05 -18.49
CA GLN A 97 -1.22 8.10 -19.47
C GLN A 97 -2.45 8.95 -19.14
N ALA A 98 -3.55 8.33 -18.72
CA ALA A 98 -4.74 9.04 -18.29
C ALA A 98 -4.44 9.93 -17.07
N ALA A 99 -3.77 9.39 -16.05
CA ALA A 99 -3.39 10.16 -14.86
C ALA A 99 -2.46 11.34 -15.20
N GLN A 100 -1.48 11.13 -16.08
CA GLN A 100 -0.58 12.18 -16.56
C GLN A 100 -1.35 13.30 -17.27
N SER A 101 -2.25 12.96 -18.20
CA SER A 101 -3.06 13.96 -18.90
C SER A 101 -3.98 14.75 -17.97
N SER A 102 -4.59 14.10 -16.98
CA SER A 102 -5.44 14.76 -15.98
C SER A 102 -4.61 15.72 -15.14
N TRP A 103 -3.44 15.28 -14.70
CA TRP A 103 -2.54 16.12 -13.90
C TRP A 103 -2.01 17.33 -14.70
N GLU A 104 -1.63 17.14 -15.96
CA GLU A 104 -1.21 18.23 -16.84
C GLU A 104 -2.34 19.25 -17.07
N ALA A 105 -3.58 18.77 -17.25
CA ALA A 105 -4.76 19.63 -17.37
C ALA A 105 -5.02 20.43 -16.09
N GLU A 106 -4.96 19.78 -14.91
CA GLU A 106 -5.10 20.45 -13.61
C GLU A 106 -3.99 21.48 -13.38
N GLN A 107 -2.74 21.18 -13.76
CA GLN A 107 -1.64 22.15 -13.67
C GLN A 107 -1.90 23.37 -14.55
N ALA A 108 -2.32 23.16 -15.80
CA ALA A 108 -2.65 24.26 -16.71
C ALA A 108 -3.80 25.11 -16.19
N GLU A 109 -4.84 24.49 -15.62
CA GLU A 109 -5.97 25.19 -15.01
C GLU A 109 -5.53 26.01 -13.78
N LEU A 110 -4.71 25.44 -12.90
CA LEU A 110 -4.18 26.14 -11.73
C LEU A 110 -3.30 27.33 -12.12
N ASP A 111 -2.47 27.19 -13.16
CA ASP A 111 -1.63 28.30 -13.63
C ASP A 111 -2.47 29.39 -14.29
N ALA A 112 -3.53 29.04 -15.02
CA ALA A 112 -4.50 30.01 -15.54
C ALA A 112 -5.21 30.76 -14.40
N MET A 113 -5.75 30.05 -13.41
CA MET A 113 -6.40 30.65 -12.24
C MET A 113 -5.45 31.57 -11.46
N ARG A 114 -4.18 31.18 -11.32
CA ARG A 114 -3.17 32.02 -10.66
C ARG A 114 -2.91 33.32 -11.43
N ALA A 115 -2.84 33.25 -12.76
CA ALA A 115 -2.65 34.42 -13.60
C ALA A 115 -3.86 35.36 -13.53
N GLU A 116 -5.08 34.81 -13.64
CA GLU A 116 -6.32 35.58 -13.50
C GLU A 116 -6.44 36.26 -12.13
N LEU A 117 -6.09 35.54 -11.05
CA LEU A 117 -6.11 36.10 -9.70
C LEU A 117 -5.08 37.22 -9.52
N ALA A 118 -3.88 37.06 -10.08
CA ALA A 118 -2.85 38.09 -10.05
C ALA A 118 -3.31 39.37 -10.79
N ASP A 119 -3.90 39.21 -11.98
CA ASP A 119 -4.43 40.33 -12.78
C ASP A 119 -5.58 41.05 -12.07
N ALA A 120 -6.49 40.29 -11.44
CA ALA A 120 -7.57 40.83 -10.64
C ALA A 120 -7.05 41.62 -9.42
N TYR A 121 -6.02 41.12 -8.74
CA TYR A 121 -5.39 41.84 -7.62
C TYR A 121 -4.69 43.13 -8.06
N GLU A 122 -3.97 43.11 -9.19
CA GLU A 122 -3.31 44.30 -9.72
C GLU A 122 -4.33 45.36 -10.16
N THR A 123 -5.42 44.92 -10.80
CA THR A 123 -6.56 45.78 -11.15
C THR A 123 -7.17 46.40 -9.90
N GLN A 124 -7.46 45.59 -8.88
CA GLN A 124 -8.03 46.07 -7.62
C GLN A 124 -7.10 47.04 -6.90
N ALA A 125 -5.77 46.80 -6.91
CA ALA A 125 -4.81 47.72 -6.32
C ALA A 125 -4.82 49.07 -7.03
N THR A 126 -4.84 49.07 -8.36
CA THR A 126 -4.93 50.27 -9.19
C THR A 126 -6.24 51.03 -8.93
N GLU A 127 -7.37 50.35 -8.92
CA GLU A 127 -8.68 50.96 -8.62
C GLU A 127 -8.71 51.57 -7.22
N LEU A 128 -8.15 50.87 -6.22
CA LEU A 128 -8.09 51.37 -4.85
C LEU A 128 -7.26 52.65 -4.76
N ASP A 129 -6.12 52.71 -5.44
CA ASP A 129 -5.27 53.89 -5.46
C ASP A 129 -5.95 55.08 -6.19
N GLN A 130 -6.69 54.80 -7.27
CA GLN A 130 -7.51 55.82 -7.94
C GLN A 130 -8.60 56.37 -7.02
N VAL A 131 -9.34 55.50 -6.33
CA VAL A 131 -10.40 55.91 -5.39
C VAL A 131 -9.82 56.71 -4.23
N LYS A 132 -8.67 56.30 -3.67
CA LYS A 132 -7.98 57.07 -2.62
C LYS A 132 -7.56 58.45 -3.11
N ALA A 133 -7.01 58.56 -4.32
CA ALA A 133 -6.62 59.83 -4.90
C ALA A 133 -7.83 60.76 -5.12
N GLN A 134 -8.94 60.22 -5.63
CA GLN A 134 -10.20 60.96 -5.80
C GLN A 134 -10.77 61.41 -4.45
N ALA A 135 -10.76 60.56 -3.44
CA ALA A 135 -11.23 60.91 -2.10
C ALA A 135 -10.37 62.01 -1.45
N ALA A 136 -9.05 61.95 -1.61
CA ALA A 136 -8.14 62.99 -1.15
C ALA A 136 -8.40 64.33 -1.85
N ALA A 137 -8.55 64.32 -3.18
CA ALA A 137 -8.87 65.52 -3.96
C ALA A 137 -10.23 66.12 -3.58
N ALA A 138 -11.26 65.29 -3.41
CA ALA A 138 -12.58 65.73 -2.98
C ALA A 138 -12.54 66.34 -1.56
N THR A 139 -11.75 65.75 -0.66
CA THR A 139 -11.55 66.29 0.70
C THR A 139 -10.89 67.66 0.65
N GLN A 140 -9.85 67.83 -0.18
CA GLN A 140 -9.16 69.11 -0.34
C GLN A 140 -10.11 70.17 -0.91
N LEU A 141 -10.84 69.86 -1.99
CA LEU A 141 -11.81 70.78 -2.59
C LEU A 141 -12.90 71.19 -1.59
N HIS A 142 -13.39 70.25 -0.78
CA HIS A 142 -14.37 70.56 0.25
C HIS A 142 -13.81 71.48 1.33
N GLN A 143 -12.56 71.28 1.75
CA GLN A 143 -11.88 72.17 2.71
C GLN A 143 -11.70 73.58 2.13
N GLU A 144 -11.27 73.69 0.86
CA GLU A 144 -11.11 74.97 0.16
C GLU A 144 -12.45 75.71 0.03
N GLN A 145 -13.51 75.03 -0.39
CA GLN A 145 -14.86 75.60 -0.48
C GLN A 145 -15.39 76.04 0.89
N THR A 146 -15.16 75.25 1.93
CA THR A 146 -15.58 75.59 3.30
C THR A 146 -14.83 76.82 3.81
N ALA A 147 -13.52 76.92 3.54
CA ALA A 147 -12.72 78.09 3.90
C ALA A 147 -13.16 79.35 3.15
N GLN A 148 -13.46 79.24 1.85
CA GLN A 148 -14.00 80.34 1.04
C GLN A 148 -15.36 80.81 1.57
N ALA A 149 -16.30 79.88 1.79
CA ALA A 149 -17.62 80.21 2.32
C ALA A 149 -17.53 80.87 3.70
N ALA A 150 -16.61 80.42 4.57
CA ALA A 150 -16.37 81.03 5.87
C ALA A 150 -15.81 82.46 5.73
N ALA A 151 -14.89 82.70 4.80
CA ALA A 151 -14.33 84.03 4.53
C ALA A 151 -15.39 84.99 3.97
N GLU A 152 -16.23 84.53 3.03
CA GLU A 152 -17.35 85.30 2.49
C GLU A 152 -18.38 85.66 3.57
N LEU A 153 -18.74 84.69 4.43
CA LEU A 153 -19.65 84.93 5.56
C LEU A 153 -19.09 85.99 6.51
N ALA A 154 -17.80 85.90 6.85
CA ALA A 154 -17.13 86.88 7.70
C ALA A 154 -17.13 88.28 7.08
N ALA A 155 -16.86 88.39 5.77
CA ALA A 155 -16.91 89.66 5.05
C ALA A 155 -18.31 90.29 5.08
N VAL A 156 -19.35 89.50 4.80
CA VAL A 156 -20.75 89.97 4.83
C VAL A 156 -21.17 90.38 6.25
N GLN A 157 -20.75 89.64 7.28
CA GLN A 157 -21.01 90.00 8.68
C GLN A 157 -20.35 91.34 9.05
N GLU A 158 -19.14 91.58 8.59
CA GLU A 158 -18.43 92.84 8.83
C GLU A 158 -19.11 94.01 8.10
N GLU A 159 -19.46 93.84 6.83
CA GLU A 159 -20.22 94.85 6.07
C GLU A 159 -21.55 95.20 6.74
N LEU A 160 -22.29 94.19 7.21
CA LEU A 160 -23.56 94.38 7.93
C LEU A 160 -23.33 95.15 9.23
N THR A 161 -22.31 94.79 10.01
CA THR A 161 -21.97 95.47 11.26
C THR A 161 -21.63 96.95 11.01
N GLN A 162 -20.86 97.23 9.95
CA GLN A 162 -20.54 98.61 9.55
C GLN A 162 -21.80 99.38 9.11
N ALA A 163 -22.70 98.75 8.34
CA ALA A 163 -23.94 99.37 7.90
C ALA A 163 -24.87 99.71 9.07
N VAL A 164 -25.04 98.80 10.02
CA VAL A 164 -25.81 99.03 11.27
C VAL A 164 -25.20 100.18 12.07
N THR A 165 -23.89 100.17 12.28
CA THR A 165 -23.18 101.23 13.02
C THR A 165 -23.33 102.61 12.35
N ARG A 166 -23.37 102.67 11.00
CA ARG A 166 -23.62 103.92 10.27
C ARG A 166 -25.05 104.39 10.43
N ALA A 167 -26.02 103.48 10.36
CA ALA A 167 -27.43 103.80 10.54
C ALA A 167 -27.75 104.32 11.95
N GLU A 168 -27.08 103.79 12.99
CA GLU A 168 -27.24 104.26 14.38
C GLU A 168 -26.65 105.66 14.65
N ARG A 169 -25.76 106.15 13.76
CA ARG A 169 -25.08 107.45 13.89
C ARG A 169 -25.71 108.56 13.05
N ALA A 170 -26.66 108.24 12.17
CA ALA A 170 -27.38 109.19 11.31
C ALA A 170 -28.67 109.67 11.98
#